data_AF-A0A3C1BQ21-F1
#
_entry.id   AF-A0A3C1BQ21-F1
#
_cell.length_a   1.000
_cell.length_b   1.000
_cell.length_c   1.000
_cell.angle_alpha   90.00
_cell.angle_beta   90.00
_cell.angle_gamma   90.00
#
_symmetry.space_group_name_H-M   'P 1'
#
loop_
_entity.id
_entity.type
_entity.pdbx_description
1 polymer ?
#
loop_
_entity_poly.entity_id
_entity_poly.type
_entity_poly.pdbx_seq_one_letter_code
_entity_poly.pdbx_strand_id
1 'polypeptide(L)'
;IHTFISTSPVHMKHKLQMQPDEVMEAIAFSVTRARKYTDTLEWSPEDATRTDPDFLCAVVETAIKAGATTVNIPDTVGYTMPQEYFETVTMLRNRVPNIDKAVISTHCHNDLGLAVANSLAGVQAGARQIECTINGIGERA
;
A
#
# COMPACT_ATOMS: atom_id res chain seq x y z
N ILE A 1 -13.91 -5.72 1.52
CA ILE A 1 -13.98 -4.37 0.90
C ILE A 1 -12.55 -3.88 0.76
N HIS A 2 -12.18 -3.34 -0.41
CA HIS A 2 -10.87 -2.74 -0.65
C HIS A 2 -11.06 -1.25 -0.92
N THR A 3 -10.44 -0.40 -0.11
CA THR A 3 -10.45 1.06 -0.29
C THR A 3 -9.01 1.59 -0.38
N PHE A 4 -8.82 2.76 -0.94
CA PHE A 4 -7.49 3.34 -1.13
C PHE A 4 -7.56 4.86 -1.12
N ILE A 5 -6.41 5.50 -0.92
CA ILE A 5 -6.22 6.93 -1.16
C ILE A 5 -4.77 7.17 -1.56
N SER A 6 -4.52 8.19 -2.38
CA SER A 6 -3.16 8.56 -2.79
C SER A 6 -2.38 9.17 -1.64
N THR A 7 -1.12 8.75 -1.47
CA THR A 7 -0.28 9.21 -0.34
C THR A 7 0.98 9.95 -0.76
N SER A 8 1.32 9.96 -2.06
CA SER A 8 2.49 10.70 -2.54
C SER A 8 2.26 12.22 -2.52
N PRO A 9 3.30 13.04 -2.29
CA PRO A 9 3.17 14.50 -2.26
C PRO A 9 2.54 15.10 -3.52
N VAL A 10 2.85 14.52 -4.69
CA VAL A 10 2.32 14.99 -5.98
C VAL A 10 0.83 14.69 -6.09
N HIS A 11 0.38 13.48 -5.74
CA HIS A 11 -1.03 13.14 -5.79
C HIS A 11 -1.83 13.89 -4.72
N MET A 12 -1.33 14.01 -3.49
CA MET A 12 -2.01 14.78 -2.44
C MET A 12 -2.23 16.23 -2.86
N LYS A 13 -1.18 16.89 -3.38
CA LYS A 13 -1.25 18.30 -3.79
C LYS A 13 -2.10 18.54 -5.03
N HIS A 14 -1.91 17.75 -6.08
CA HIS A 14 -2.45 18.06 -7.41
C HIS A 14 -3.69 17.26 -7.80
N LYS A 15 -3.87 16.04 -7.25
CA LYS A 15 -5.01 15.17 -7.53
C LYS A 15 -6.09 15.32 -6.46
N LEU A 16 -5.70 15.18 -5.19
CA LEU A 16 -6.64 15.24 -4.06
C LEU A 16 -6.90 16.66 -3.57
N GLN A 17 -5.93 17.56 -3.74
CA GLN A 17 -5.93 18.90 -3.16
C GLN A 17 -6.11 18.87 -1.63
N MET A 18 -5.48 17.88 -0.98
CA MET A 18 -5.54 17.65 0.46
C MET A 18 -4.15 17.81 1.08
N GLN A 19 -4.12 18.36 2.29
CA GLN A 19 -2.95 18.33 3.17
C GLN A 19 -2.77 16.94 3.81
N PRO A 20 -1.56 16.61 4.30
CA PRO A 20 -1.29 15.31 4.94
C PRO A 20 -2.27 14.94 6.06
N ASP A 21 -2.66 15.91 6.90
CA ASP A 21 -3.60 15.68 8.01
C ASP A 21 -5.02 15.32 7.50
N GLU A 22 -5.48 15.98 6.43
CA GLU A 22 -6.77 15.69 5.80
C GLU A 22 -6.78 14.28 5.18
N VAL A 23 -5.64 13.85 4.61
CA VAL A 23 -5.47 12.48 4.10
C VAL A 23 -5.54 11.46 5.24
N MET A 24 -4.89 11.73 6.38
CA MET A 24 -4.93 10.87 7.57
C MET A 24 -6.35 10.73 8.12
N GLU A 25 -7.11 11.83 8.19
CA GLU A 25 -8.52 11.83 8.59
C GLU A 25 -9.38 11.03 7.61
N ALA A 26 -9.16 11.19 6.30
CA ALA A 26 -9.88 10.46 5.27
C ALA A 26 -9.63 8.94 5.34
N ILE A 27 -8.39 8.52 5.66
CA ILE A 27 -8.05 7.11 5.90
C ILE A 27 -8.83 6.58 7.09
N ALA A 28 -8.72 7.26 8.25
CA ALA A 28 -9.40 6.83 9.47
C ALA A 28 -10.92 6.73 9.27
N PHE A 29 -11.52 7.73 8.60
CA PHE A 29 -12.95 7.75 8.30
C PHE A 29 -13.37 6.62 7.37
N SER A 30 -12.70 6.46 6.22
CA SER A 30 -13.08 5.50 5.19
C SER A 30 -12.95 4.05 5.67
N VAL A 31 -11.84 3.73 6.35
CA VAL A 31 -11.61 2.40 6.93
C VAL A 31 -12.62 2.11 8.04
N THR A 32 -12.80 3.01 9.01
CA THR A 32 -13.77 2.84 10.11
C THR A 32 -15.20 2.66 9.58
N ARG A 33 -15.56 3.40 8.52
CA ARG A 33 -16.87 3.25 7.88
C ARG A 33 -17.02 1.87 7.25
N ALA A 34 -16.03 1.41 6.48
CA ALA A 34 -16.07 0.11 5.82
C ALA A 34 -16.10 -1.07 6.82
N ARG A 35 -15.50 -0.93 8.00
CA ARG A 35 -15.61 -1.91 9.11
C ARG A 35 -17.03 -2.18 9.59
N LYS A 36 -17.97 -1.26 9.36
CA LYS A 36 -19.39 -1.49 9.72
C LYS A 36 -20.07 -2.52 8.80
N TYR A 37 -19.45 -2.86 7.68
CA TYR A 37 -20.04 -3.72 6.65
C TYR A 37 -19.32 -5.06 6.46
N THR A 38 -18.07 -5.18 6.93
CA THR A 38 -17.28 -6.41 6.78
C THR A 38 -16.16 -6.48 7.81
N ASP A 39 -15.79 -7.70 8.18
CA ASP A 39 -14.64 -7.96 9.04
C ASP A 39 -13.31 -8.11 8.28
N THR A 40 -13.37 -8.19 6.95
CA THR A 40 -12.20 -8.26 6.07
C THR A 40 -12.08 -6.98 5.25
N LEU A 41 -11.08 -6.18 5.58
CA LEU A 41 -10.87 -4.87 4.97
C LEU A 41 -9.42 -4.74 4.51
N GLU A 42 -9.29 -4.45 3.22
CA GLU A 42 -8.02 -4.15 2.59
C GLU A 42 -7.92 -2.65 2.34
N TRP A 43 -6.74 -2.08 2.62
CA TRP A 43 -6.45 -0.68 2.37
C TRP A 43 -5.13 -0.51 1.62
N SER A 44 -5.09 0.40 0.65
CA SER A 44 -3.85 0.72 -0.09
C SER A 44 -3.48 2.21 0.01
N PRO A 45 -2.20 2.53 0.30
CA PRO A 45 -1.61 3.82 -0.03
C PRO A 45 -1.31 3.85 -1.54
N GLU A 46 -2.20 4.42 -2.35
CA GLU A 46 -1.94 4.57 -3.79
C GLU A 46 -0.68 5.42 -3.98
N ASP A 47 0.22 4.97 -4.87
CA ASP A 47 1.52 5.59 -5.12
C ASP A 47 2.53 5.44 -3.96
N ALA A 48 2.47 4.31 -3.25
CA ALA A 48 3.31 4.01 -2.09
C ALA A 48 4.82 4.13 -2.38
N THR A 49 5.29 3.64 -3.53
CA THR A 49 6.73 3.64 -3.88
C THR A 49 7.31 5.04 -4.13
N ARG A 50 6.47 6.08 -4.20
CA ARG A 50 6.86 7.51 -4.28
C ARG A 50 6.38 8.34 -3.10
N THR A 51 5.85 7.69 -2.08
CA THR A 51 5.43 8.33 -0.83
C THR A 51 6.64 8.52 0.08
N ASP A 52 6.69 9.64 0.80
CA ASP A 52 7.71 9.85 1.84
C ASP A 52 7.68 8.68 2.84
N PRO A 53 8.83 8.05 3.19
CA PRO A 53 8.83 6.86 4.04
C PRO A 53 8.21 7.05 5.42
N ASP A 54 8.33 8.24 6.01
CA ASP A 54 7.80 8.52 7.34
C ASP A 54 6.27 8.68 7.26
N PHE A 55 5.80 9.40 6.25
CA PHE A 55 4.37 9.51 5.98
C PHE A 55 3.75 8.16 5.60
N LEU A 56 4.44 7.33 4.82
CA LEU A 56 4.00 5.99 4.46
C LEU A 56 3.81 5.10 5.70
N CYS A 57 4.74 5.15 6.66
CA CYS A 57 4.57 4.46 7.94
C CYS A 57 3.32 4.96 8.69
N ALA A 58 3.14 6.28 8.77
CA ALA A 58 2.03 6.89 9.51
C ALA A 58 0.65 6.54 8.93
N VAL A 59 0.50 6.57 7.60
CA VAL A 59 -0.76 6.21 6.93
C VAL A 59 -1.08 4.73 7.06
N VAL A 60 -0.08 3.85 6.98
CA VAL A 60 -0.24 2.40 7.20
C VAL A 60 -0.64 2.12 8.65
N GLU A 61 0.05 2.72 9.62
CA GLU A 61 -0.30 2.59 11.05
C GLU A 61 -1.75 3.03 11.30
N THR A 62 -2.16 4.15 10.71
CA THR A 62 -3.51 4.71 10.82
C THR A 62 -4.56 3.78 10.21
N ALA A 63 -4.31 3.24 9.02
CA ALA A 63 -5.22 2.30 8.37
C ALA A 63 -5.43 1.04 9.22
N ILE A 64 -4.36 0.47 9.77
CA ILE A 64 -4.44 -0.71 10.65
C ILE A 64 -5.18 -0.36 11.95
N LYS A 65 -4.87 0.79 12.56
CA LYS A 65 -5.55 1.28 13.77
C LYS A 65 -7.05 1.48 13.57
N ALA A 66 -7.46 1.91 12.37
CA ALA A 66 -8.86 2.08 12.00
C ALA A 66 -9.57 0.74 11.65
N GLY A 67 -8.82 -0.35 11.50
CA GLY A 67 -9.36 -1.71 11.34
C GLY A 67 -9.00 -2.41 10.02
N ALA A 68 -8.08 -1.88 9.22
CA ALA A 68 -7.56 -2.62 8.06
C ALA A 68 -6.89 -3.91 8.51
N THR A 69 -7.30 -5.03 7.92
CA THR A 69 -6.77 -6.38 8.19
C THR A 69 -5.77 -6.82 7.11
N THR A 70 -5.79 -6.14 5.98
CA THR A 70 -4.79 -6.26 4.91
C THR A 70 -4.36 -4.86 4.48
N VAL A 71 -3.06 -4.67 4.27
CA VAL A 71 -2.49 -3.45 3.69
C VAL A 71 -1.72 -3.81 2.43
N ASN A 72 -2.19 -3.33 1.29
CA ASN A 72 -1.53 -3.54 0.01
C ASN A 72 -0.59 -2.38 -0.31
N ILE A 73 0.65 -2.68 -0.68
CA ILE A 73 1.69 -1.72 -1.04
C ILE A 73 1.88 -1.73 -2.56
N PRO A 74 1.23 -0.83 -3.32
CA PRO A 74 1.35 -0.84 -4.78
C PRO A 74 2.65 -0.19 -5.27
N ASP A 75 3.31 -0.82 -6.24
CA ASP A 75 4.23 -0.16 -7.17
C ASP A 75 3.43 0.43 -8.34
N THR A 76 2.75 1.55 -8.07
CA THR A 76 1.78 2.15 -9.00
C THR A 76 2.40 2.55 -10.34
N VAL A 77 3.66 2.99 -10.34
CA VAL A 77 4.36 3.41 -11.56
C VAL A 77 5.03 2.24 -12.28
N GLY A 78 5.41 1.18 -11.54
CA GLY A 78 6.00 -0.03 -12.12
C GLY A 78 7.51 0.04 -12.34
N TYR A 79 8.19 1.00 -11.70
CA TYR A 79 9.63 1.27 -11.89
C TYR A 79 10.49 0.83 -10.72
N THR A 80 9.89 0.27 -9.66
CA THR A 80 10.66 -0.16 -8.49
C THR A 80 11.51 -1.39 -8.82
N MET A 81 12.74 -1.43 -8.33
CA MET A 81 13.61 -2.59 -8.43
C MET A 81 13.33 -3.58 -7.29
N PRO A 82 13.59 -4.90 -7.46
CA PRO A 82 13.28 -5.89 -6.43
C PRO A 82 13.91 -5.57 -5.06
N GLN A 83 15.13 -5.05 -5.04
CA GLN A 83 15.82 -4.65 -3.81
C GLN A 83 15.13 -3.48 -3.10
N GLU A 84 14.73 -2.45 -3.85
CA GLU A 84 14.01 -1.28 -3.32
C GLU A 84 12.64 -1.68 -2.75
N TYR A 85 11.96 -2.62 -3.42
CA TYR A 85 10.67 -3.13 -2.95
C TYR A 85 10.83 -3.98 -1.68
N PHE A 86 11.85 -4.84 -1.62
CA PHE A 86 12.21 -5.59 -0.41
C PHE A 86 12.49 -4.66 0.77
N GLU A 87 13.27 -3.59 0.54
CA GLU A 87 13.61 -2.59 1.54
C GLU A 87 12.37 -1.83 2.02
N THR A 88 11.46 -1.47 1.11
CA THR A 88 10.20 -0.79 1.45
C THR A 88 9.34 -1.64 2.37
N VAL A 89 9.12 -2.92 2.03
CA VAL A 89 8.33 -3.84 2.87
C VAL A 89 9.02 -4.10 4.21
N THR A 90 10.35 -4.29 4.21
CA THR A 90 11.14 -4.48 5.43
C THR A 90 11.05 -3.26 6.36
N MET A 91 11.14 -2.05 5.78
CA MET A 91 11.02 -0.79 6.48
C MET A 91 9.65 -0.67 7.17
N LEU A 92 8.56 -0.97 6.47
CA LEU A 92 7.22 -0.96 7.06
C LEU A 92 7.09 -1.96 8.21
N ARG A 93 7.59 -3.18 8.03
CA ARG A 93 7.58 -4.21 9.08
C ARG A 93 8.38 -3.83 10.33
N ASN A 94 9.43 -3.05 10.17
CA ASN A 94 10.28 -2.64 11.30
C ASN A 94 9.79 -1.37 11.99
N ARG A 95 9.10 -0.47 11.26
CA ARG A 95 8.79 0.88 11.75
C ARG A 95 7.34 1.07 12.14
N VAL A 96 6.40 0.31 11.58
CA VAL A 96 4.98 0.45 11.89
C VAL A 96 4.64 -0.38 13.14
N PRO A 97 4.25 0.24 14.28
CA PRO A 97 4.14 -0.46 15.57
C PRO A 97 3.09 -1.57 15.64
N ASN A 98 2.04 -1.49 14.83
CA ASN A 98 0.90 -2.42 14.80
C ASN A 98 0.87 -3.26 13.52
N ILE A 99 1.97 -3.34 12.78
CA ILE A 99 2.05 -4.01 11.47
C ILE A 99 1.69 -5.49 11.52
N ASP A 100 1.90 -6.14 12.67
CA ASP A 100 1.60 -7.54 12.94
C ASP A 100 0.10 -7.85 12.97
N LYS A 101 -0.76 -6.82 13.08
CA LYS A 101 -2.22 -6.95 13.08
C LYS A 101 -2.84 -7.01 11.68
N ALA A 102 -2.04 -6.82 10.62
CA ALA A 102 -2.51 -6.86 9.25
C ALA A 102 -1.60 -7.71 8.35
N VAL A 103 -2.20 -8.31 7.32
CA VAL A 103 -1.46 -8.97 6.24
C VAL A 103 -0.89 -7.90 5.31
N ILE A 104 0.40 -7.99 4.99
CA ILE A 104 0.98 -7.15 3.93
C ILE A 104 0.78 -7.83 2.58
N SER A 105 0.23 -7.08 1.65
CA SER A 105 -0.08 -7.46 0.27
C SER A 105 0.82 -6.69 -0.71
N THR A 106 1.23 -7.34 -1.80
CA THR A 106 2.01 -6.73 -2.87
C THR A 106 1.15 -6.52 -4.11
N HIS A 107 1.24 -5.36 -4.75
CA HIS A 107 0.64 -5.11 -6.06
C HIS A 107 1.70 -4.48 -6.96
N CYS A 108 2.32 -5.28 -7.83
CA CYS A 108 3.46 -4.84 -8.63
C CYS A 108 3.07 -4.77 -10.12
N HIS A 109 3.36 -3.64 -10.75
CA HIS A 109 3.16 -3.45 -12.18
C HIS A 109 4.37 -3.94 -13.00
N ASN A 110 4.16 -4.20 -14.28
CA ASN A 110 5.13 -4.89 -15.13
C ASN A 110 5.80 -3.98 -16.17
N ASP A 111 5.76 -2.65 -15.97
CA ASP A 111 6.32 -1.66 -16.90
C ASP A 111 7.80 -1.91 -17.27
N LEU A 112 8.59 -2.52 -16.38
CA LEU A 112 9.99 -2.92 -16.63
C LEU A 112 10.20 -4.44 -16.74
N GLY A 113 9.13 -5.25 -16.82
CA GLY A 113 9.23 -6.72 -16.82
C GLY A 113 9.57 -7.33 -15.44
N LEU A 114 9.39 -6.56 -14.37
CA LEU A 114 9.85 -6.91 -13.01
C LEU A 114 8.72 -7.23 -12.02
N ALA A 115 7.45 -7.24 -12.44
CA ALA A 115 6.31 -7.42 -11.53
C ALA A 115 6.44 -8.67 -10.65
N VAL A 116 6.79 -9.80 -11.25
CA VAL A 116 6.95 -11.09 -10.54
C VAL A 116 8.14 -11.03 -9.57
N ALA A 117 9.26 -10.45 -9.99
CA ALA A 117 10.45 -10.32 -9.14
C ALA A 117 10.18 -9.42 -7.92
N ASN A 118 9.50 -8.29 -8.12
CA ASN A 118 9.10 -7.37 -7.06
C ASN A 118 8.11 -8.03 -6.08
N SER A 119 7.13 -8.78 -6.60
CA SER A 119 6.17 -9.52 -5.77
C SER A 119 6.88 -10.55 -4.88
N LEU A 120 7.81 -11.32 -5.44
CA LEU A 120 8.60 -12.30 -4.68
C LEU A 120 9.54 -11.62 -3.67
N ALA A 121 10.11 -10.47 -4.00
CA ALA A 121 10.92 -9.67 -3.08
C ALA A 121 10.07 -9.19 -1.88
N GLY A 122 8.83 -8.75 -2.10
CA GLY A 122 7.90 -8.44 -1.03
C GLY A 122 7.58 -9.65 -0.14
N VAL A 123 7.39 -10.84 -0.73
CA VAL A 123 7.19 -12.09 0.05
C VAL A 123 8.41 -12.43 0.90
N GLN A 124 9.61 -12.29 0.35
CA GLN A 124 10.87 -12.47 1.10
C GLN A 124 10.98 -11.51 2.28
N ALA A 125 10.55 -10.26 2.10
CA ALA A 125 10.51 -9.25 3.17
C ALA A 125 9.40 -9.50 4.21
N GLY A 126 8.40 -10.35 3.93
CA GLY A 126 7.37 -10.73 4.88
C GLY A 126 5.93 -10.48 4.44
N ALA A 127 5.69 -10.04 3.19
CA ALA A 127 4.35 -10.02 2.61
C ALA A 127 3.77 -11.44 2.52
N ARG A 128 2.45 -11.57 2.68
CA ARG A 128 1.74 -12.86 2.68
C ARG A 128 0.55 -12.91 1.73
N GLN A 129 0.32 -11.83 0.99
CA GLN A 129 -0.63 -11.76 -0.12
C GLN A 129 0.06 -11.16 -1.33
N ILE A 130 -0.28 -11.64 -2.53
CA ILE A 130 0.12 -11.07 -3.81
C ILE A 130 -1.17 -10.77 -4.57
N GLU A 131 -1.39 -9.51 -4.92
CA GLU A 131 -2.38 -9.13 -5.93
C GLU A 131 -1.79 -9.35 -7.32
N CYS A 132 -2.49 -10.13 -8.14
CA CYS A 132 -2.09 -10.43 -9.50
C CYS A 132 -3.31 -10.74 -10.37
N THR A 133 -3.07 -10.91 -11.67
CA THR A 133 -4.10 -11.24 -12.64
C THR A 133 -3.68 -12.44 -13.48
N ILE A 134 -4.67 -13.20 -13.95
CA ILE A 134 -4.42 -14.30 -14.89
C ILE A 134 -3.78 -13.70 -16.16
N ASN A 135 -2.67 -14.30 -16.59
CA ASN A 135 -1.83 -13.84 -17.71
C ASN A 135 -1.17 -12.45 -17.51
N GLY A 136 -1.20 -11.88 -16.31
CA GLY A 136 -0.62 -10.57 -16.04
C GLY A 136 -1.31 -9.41 -16.77
N ILE A 137 -2.56 -9.59 -17.21
CA ILE A 137 -3.31 -8.52 -17.88
C ILE A 137 -3.65 -7.41 -16.89
N GLY A 138 -3.50 -6.15 -17.29
CA GLY A 138 -3.74 -5.01 -16.43
C GLY A 138 -3.63 -3.70 -17.18
N GLU A 139 -3.59 -2.61 -16.41
CA GLU A 139 -3.30 -1.30 -16.98
C GLU A 139 -1.86 -1.26 -17.54
N ARG A 140 -1.69 -0.60 -18.69
CA ARG A 140 -0.39 -0.44 -19.39
C ARG A 140 0.28 -1.76 -19.79
N ALA A 141 1.28 -2.21 -19.05
CA ALA A 141 2.29 -3.21 -19.43
C ALA A 141 2.34 -4.38 -18.45
#